data_AF-D0TX72-F1
#
_entry.id   AF-D0TX72-F1
#
_cell.length_a   1.000
_cell.length_b   1.000
_cell.length_c   1.000
_cell.angle_alpha   90.00
_cell.angle_beta   90.00
_cell.angle_gamma   90.00
#
_symmetry.space_group_name_H-M   'P 1'
#
loop_
_entity.id
_entity.type
_entity.pdbx_description
1 polymer ?
#
loop_
_entity_poly.entity_id
_entity_poly.type
_entity_poly.pdbx_seq_one_letter_code
_entity_poly.pdbx_strand_id
1 'polypeptide(L)'
;NAAGSNNFVLSVKTWIERTGAIGIISKAGRYGGTYAHRDIAYHFGMWISPRFQLLLVKEYQRLKEQEQTQVGWNAKRELSKINYRIHTDAIKQNLIPTEVTPKQI
;
A
#
# COMPACT_ATOMS: atom_id res chain seq x y z
N ASN A 1 41.73 0.20 20.97
CA ASN A 1 42.60 1.40 20.98
C ASN A 1 42.08 2.44 20.00
N ALA A 2 41.24 3.37 20.46
CA ALA A 2 40.71 4.51 19.68
C ALA A 2 40.85 5.85 20.44
N ALA A 3 41.60 5.85 21.55
CA ALA A 3 41.89 7.06 22.30
C ALA A 3 43.04 7.80 21.61
N GLY A 4 42.82 9.05 21.20
CA GLY A 4 43.86 9.94 20.66
C GLY A 4 43.87 10.15 19.14
N SER A 5 43.01 9.48 18.36
CA SER A 5 42.88 9.78 16.92
C SER A 5 41.83 10.86 16.68
N ASN A 6 42.20 11.98 16.03
CA ASN A 6 41.32 13.10 15.67
C ASN A 6 40.22 12.77 14.64
N ASN A 7 39.94 11.49 14.39
CA ASN A 7 38.94 11.06 13.42
C ASN A 7 37.75 10.41 14.16
N PHE A 8 36.77 11.24 14.52
CA PHE A 8 35.52 10.83 15.18
C PHE A 8 34.50 10.22 14.20
N VAL A 9 34.93 9.80 13.01
CA VAL A 9 34.01 9.27 11.98
C VAL A 9 33.76 7.79 12.24
N LEU A 10 32.53 7.47 12.63
CA LEU A 10 32.06 6.08 12.73
C LEU A 10 31.77 5.54 11.32
N SER A 11 32.56 4.56 10.87
CA SER A 11 32.29 3.89 9.59
C SER A 11 30.99 3.08 9.69
N VAL A 12 30.29 2.90 8.56
CA VAL A 12 29.07 2.07 8.51
C VAL A 12 29.35 0.63 8.97
N LYS A 13 30.50 0.07 8.59
CA LYS A 13 30.93 -1.26 9.02
C LYS A 13 31.05 -1.33 10.55
N THR A 14 31.73 -0.36 11.16
CA THR A 14 31.90 -0.29 12.62
C THR A 14 30.56 -0.06 13.33
N TRP A 15 29.65 0.72 12.74
CA TRP A 15 28.31 0.91 13.28
C TRP A 15 27.53 -0.40 13.30
N ILE A 16 27.51 -1.16 12.18
CA ILE A 16 26.85 -2.47 12.09
C ILE A 16 27.40 -3.42 13.16
N GLU A 17 28.73 -3.53 13.27
CA GLU A 17 29.40 -4.42 14.23
C GLU A 17 29.07 -4.07 15.68
N ARG A 18 28.97 -2.78 16.02
CA ARG A 18 28.70 -2.33 17.40
C ARG A 18 27.23 -2.42 17.79
N THR A 19 26.32 -2.21 16.85
CA THR A 19 24.88 -2.14 17.14
C THR A 19 24.15 -3.45 16.82
N GLY A 20 24.78 -4.36 16.08
CA GLY A 20 24.10 -5.55 15.55
C GLY A 20 23.04 -5.19 14.51
N ALA A 21 23.20 -4.07 13.81
CA ALA A 21 22.20 -3.60 12.86
C ALA A 21 21.94 -4.61 11.73
N ILE A 22 20.66 -4.85 11.47
CA ILE A 22 20.19 -5.77 10.44
C ILE A 22 19.73 -4.95 9.23
N GLY A 23 19.96 -5.47 8.02
CA GLY A 23 19.48 -4.85 6.78
C GLY A 23 20.39 -3.78 6.19
N ILE A 24 21.61 -3.58 6.72
CA ILE A 24 22.67 -2.78 6.10
C ILE A 24 23.93 -3.64 5.98
N ILE A 25 24.60 -3.61 4.84
CA ILE A 25 25.78 -4.41 4.54
C ILE A 25 26.85 -3.50 3.95
N SER A 26 28.05 -3.50 4.54
CA SER A 26 29.21 -2.78 4.00
C SER A 26 30.25 -3.77 3.48
N LYS A 27 30.55 -3.72 2.17
CA LYS A 27 31.56 -4.56 1.52
C LYS A 27 32.72 -3.69 1.03
N ALA A 28 33.94 -4.13 1.26
CA ALA A 28 35.15 -3.51 0.71
C ALA A 28 35.52 -4.13 -0.66
N GLY A 29 36.29 -3.40 -1.47
CA GLY A 29 36.82 -3.86 -2.77
C GLY A 29 36.26 -3.12 -3.99
N ARG A 30 36.70 -3.54 -5.19
CA ARG A 30 36.35 -2.90 -6.48
C ARG A 30 34.84 -2.86 -6.77
N TYR A 31 34.10 -3.85 -6.26
CA TYR A 31 32.64 -3.93 -6.31
C TYR A 31 32.02 -3.81 -4.91
N GLY A 32 32.75 -3.15 -4.01
CA GLY A 32 32.30 -2.83 -2.67
C GLY A 32 31.31 -1.66 -2.65
N GLY A 33 30.76 -1.42 -1.48
CA GLY A 33 29.77 -0.39 -1.23
C GLY A 33 28.98 -0.65 0.04
N THR A 34 28.16 0.33 0.41
CA THR A 34 27.15 0.17 1.43
C THR A 34 25.81 -0.11 0.76
N TYR A 35 25.27 -1.28 1.05
CA TYR A 35 23.96 -1.73 0.57
C TYR A 35 22.99 -1.76 1.73
N ALA A 36 21.71 -1.56 1.46
CA ALA A 36 20.67 -1.65 2.46
C ALA A 36 19.44 -2.36 1.90
N HIS A 37 18.62 -2.91 2.79
CA HIS A 37 17.27 -3.34 2.46
C HIS A 37 16.53 -2.20 1.75
N ARG A 38 15.69 -2.52 0.76
CA ARG A 38 15.03 -1.53 -0.10
C ARG A 38 14.34 -0.43 0.69
N ASP A 39 13.62 -0.78 1.75
CA ASP A 39 12.87 0.20 2.54
C ASP A 39 13.79 1.16 3.30
N ILE A 40 14.90 0.64 3.85
CA ILE A 40 15.94 1.44 4.50
C ILE A 40 16.59 2.37 3.47
N ALA A 41 16.93 1.85 2.28
CA ALA A 41 17.51 2.64 1.21
C ALA A 41 16.55 3.76 0.73
N TYR A 42 15.25 3.47 0.64
CA TYR A 42 14.25 4.48 0.32
C TYR A 42 14.16 5.56 1.38
N HIS A 43 14.16 5.22 2.67
CA HIS A 43 14.17 6.22 3.73
C HIS A 43 15.40 7.13 3.67
N PHE A 44 16.59 6.58 3.42
CA PHE A 44 17.78 7.40 3.20
C PHE A 44 17.66 8.28 1.95
N GLY A 45 17.16 7.74 0.84
CA GLY A 45 16.93 8.50 -0.38
C GLY A 45 15.93 9.64 -0.19
N MET A 46 14.86 9.41 0.57
CA MET A 46 13.87 10.43 0.93
C MET A 46 14.49 11.53 1.78
N TRP A 47 15.28 11.16 2.80
CA TRP A 47 15.95 12.13 3.68
C TRP A 47 16.93 13.03 2.91
N ILE A 48 17.66 12.45 1.97
CA ILE A 48 18.65 13.18 1.16
C ILE A 48 17.98 14.07 0.10
N SER A 49 16.85 13.63 -0.46
CA SER A 49 16.20 14.30 -1.59
C SER A 49 14.70 14.53 -1.35
N PRO A 50 14.30 15.79 -1.05
CA PRO A 50 12.89 16.16 -0.94
C PRO A 50 12.09 15.85 -2.21
N ARG A 51 12.72 15.93 -3.40
CA ARG A 51 12.09 15.55 -4.66
C ARG A 51 11.76 14.06 -4.70
N PHE A 52 12.70 13.20 -4.30
CA PHE A 52 12.48 11.76 -4.24
C PHE A 52 11.36 11.40 -3.26
N GLN A 53 11.34 12.05 -2.09
CA GLN A 53 10.27 11.91 -1.12
C GLN A 53 8.90 12.29 -1.70
N LEU A 54 8.81 13.46 -2.36
CA LEU A 54 7.56 13.92 -2.97
C LEU A 54 7.05 12.95 -4.04
N LEU A 55 7.95 12.41 -4.86
CA LEU A 55 7.59 11.43 -5.89
C LEU A 55 6.99 10.16 -5.28
N LEU A 56 7.60 9.62 -4.23
CA LEU A 56 7.07 8.43 -3.55
C LEU A 56 5.71 8.69 -2.89
N VAL A 57 5.54 9.86 -2.25
CA VAL A 57 4.24 10.24 -1.65
C VAL A 57 3.15 10.37 -2.72
N LYS A 58 3.45 11.03 -3.85
CA LYS A 58 2.50 11.19 -4.95
C LYS A 58 2.14 9.85 -5.58
N GLU A 59 3.12 8.97 -5.77
CA GLU A 59 2.88 7.65 -6.35
C GLU A 59 2.03 6.78 -5.43
N TYR A 60 2.27 6.85 -4.12
CA TYR A 60 1.41 6.19 -3.14
C TYR A 60 -0.04 6.71 -3.20
N GLN A 61 -0.24 8.03 -3.24
CA GLN A 61 -1.57 8.63 -3.37
C GLN A 61 -2.28 8.17 -4.65
N ARG A 62 -1.57 8.18 -5.79
CA ARG A 62 -2.07 7.69 -7.08
C ARG A 62 -2.55 6.24 -6.99
N LEU A 63 -1.78 5.36 -6.34
CA LEU A 63 -2.16 3.96 -6.16
C LEU A 63 -3.40 3.81 -5.26
N LYS A 64 -3.48 4.58 -4.17
CA LYS A 64 -4.65 4.58 -3.28
C LYS A 64 -5.93 5.07 -3.97
N GLU A 65 -5.84 6.07 -4.83
CA GLU A 65 -6.98 6.56 -5.62
C GLU A 65 -7.48 5.49 -6.61
N GLN A 66 -6.56 4.76 -7.24
CA GLN A 66 -6.90 3.66 -8.14
C GLN A 66 -7.58 2.50 -7.40
N GLU A 67 -7.06 2.13 -6.22
CA GLU A 67 -7.65 1.11 -5.36
C GLU A 67 -9.06 1.52 -4.91
N GLN A 68 -9.25 2.77 -4.46
CA GLN A 68 -10.55 3.29 -4.02
C GLN A 68 -11.60 3.24 -5.13
N THR A 69 -11.21 3.53 -6.37
CA THR A 69 -12.11 3.48 -7.54
C THR A 69 -12.66 2.07 -7.76
N GLN A 70 -11.83 1.04 -7.61
CA GLN A 70 -12.25 -0.36 -7.75
C GLN A 70 -13.24 -0.77 -6.65
N VAL A 71 -12.99 -0.33 -5.41
CA VAL A 71 -13.92 -0.58 -4.29
C VAL A 71 -15.27 0.07 -4.55
N GLY A 72 -15.29 1.33 -5.00
CA GLY A 72 -16.53 2.02 -5.34
C GLY A 72 -17.33 1.35 -6.46
N TRP A 73 -16.64 0.79 -7.46
CA TRP A 73 -17.28 0.05 -8.55
C TRP A 73 -17.96 -1.24 -8.05
N ASN A 74 -17.27 -2.02 -7.22
CA ASN A 74 -17.85 -3.23 -6.61
C ASN A 74 -19.03 -2.89 -5.70
N ALA A 75 -18.92 -1.86 -4.87
CA ALA A 75 -19.99 -1.44 -3.97
C ALA A 75 -21.27 -1.04 -4.73
N LYS A 76 -21.14 -0.27 -5.83
CA LYS A 76 -22.28 0.09 -6.69
C LYS A 76 -22.94 -1.15 -7.30
N ARG A 77 -22.15 -2.13 -7.74
CA ARG A 77 -22.67 -3.36 -8.33
C ARG A 77 -23.45 -4.20 -7.33
N GLU A 78 -22.93 -4.34 -6.11
CA GLU A 78 -23.63 -5.09 -5.05
C GLU A 78 -24.91 -4.37 -4.59
N LEU A 79 -24.88 -3.05 -4.44
CA LEU A 79 -26.09 -2.27 -4.14
C LEU A 79 -27.17 -2.44 -5.21
N SER A 80 -26.80 -2.38 -6.50
CA SER A 80 -27.76 -2.59 -7.60
C SER A 80 -28.37 -4.00 -7.58
N LYS A 81 -27.59 -5.04 -7.28
CA LYS A 81 -28.10 -6.41 -7.14
C LYS A 81 -29.10 -6.55 -5.99
N ILE A 82 -28.76 -5.97 -4.83
CA ILE A 82 -29.64 -5.99 -3.65
C ILE A 82 -30.94 -5.25 -3.97
N ASN A 83 -30.86 -4.05 -4.55
CA ASN A 83 -32.04 -3.26 -4.93
C ASN A 83 -32.92 -4.02 -5.92
N TYR A 84 -32.33 -4.65 -6.96
CA TYR A 84 -33.10 -5.43 -7.91
C TYR A 84 -33.88 -6.57 -7.23
N ARG A 85 -33.26 -7.26 -6.27
CA ARG A 85 -33.93 -8.34 -5.54
C ARG A 85 -35.05 -7.82 -4.65
N ILE A 86 -34.79 -6.75 -3.88
CA ILE A 86 -35.80 -6.10 -3.03
C ILE A 86 -37.01 -5.66 -3.87
N HIS A 87 -36.78 -4.99 -5.00
CA HIS A 87 -37.86 -4.53 -5.88
C HIS A 87 -38.64 -5.70 -6.49
N THR A 88 -37.94 -6.72 -6.98
CA THR A 88 -38.58 -7.90 -7.58
C THR A 88 -39.41 -8.67 -6.57
N ASP A 89 -38.89 -8.86 -5.36
CA ASP A 89 -39.59 -9.55 -4.28
C ASP A 89 -40.82 -8.74 -3.83
N ALA A 90 -40.71 -7.41 -3.72
CA ALA A 90 -41.83 -6.54 -3.40
C ALA A 90 -42.94 -6.60 -4.47
N ILE A 91 -42.59 -6.65 -5.76
CA ILE A 91 -43.56 -6.81 -6.86
C ILE A 91 -44.25 -8.19 -6.75
N LYS A 92 -43.47 -9.26 -6.56
CA LYS A 92 -44.04 -10.62 -6.42
C LYS A 92 -44.99 -10.74 -5.23
N GLN A 93 -44.67 -10.12 -4.11
CA GLN A 93 -45.46 -10.23 -2.88
C GLN A 93 -46.70 -9.33 -2.89
N ASN A 94 -46.62 -8.13 -3.46
CA ASN A 94 -47.68 -7.11 -3.32
C ASN A 94 -48.48 -6.84 -4.59
N LEU A 95 -47.93 -7.10 -5.78
CA LEU A 95 -48.55 -6.73 -7.05
C LEU A 95 -48.99 -7.93 -7.89
N ILE A 96 -48.40 -9.12 -7.69
CA ILE A 96 -48.79 -10.34 -8.39
C ILE A 96 -49.74 -11.15 -7.48
N PRO A 97 -51.02 -11.31 -7.86
CA PRO A 97 -51.94 -12.14 -7.09
C PRO A 97 -51.48 -13.60 -7.07
N THR A 98 -51.55 -14.25 -5.90
CA THR A 98 -51.11 -15.65 -5.72
C THR A 98 -52.01 -16.65 -6.46
N GLU A 99 -53.26 -16.26 -6.71
CA GLU A 99 -54.21 -16.97 -7.56
C GLU A 99 -54.83 -15.99 -8.55
N VAL A 100 -54.67 -16.27 -9.84
CA VAL A 100 -55.41 -15.58 -10.92
C VAL A 100 -56.77 -16.24 -11.05
N THR A 101 -57.84 -15.47 -10.87
CA THR A 101 -59.19 -15.99 -11.14
C THR A 101 -59.43 -16.03 -12.65
N PRO A 102 -60.24 -16.97 -13.18
CA PRO A 102 -60.49 -17.14 -14.62
C PRO A 102 -61.03 -15.88 -15.35
N LYS A 103 -61.48 -14.88 -14.59
CA LYS A 103 -62.00 -13.60 -15.08
C LYS A 103 -60.91 -12.57 -15.43
N GLN A 104 -59.65 -12.87 -15.14
CA GLN A 104 -58.49 -11.96 -15.31
C GLN A 104 -57.54 -12.40 -16.45
N ILE A 105 -57.93 -13.41 -17.23
CA ILE A 105 -57.26 -13.83 -18.49
C ILE A 105 -57.89 -13.09 -19.66
#